data_AF-A0A352M4H5-F1
#
_entry.id   AF-A0A352M4H5-F1
#
_cell.length_a   1.000
_cell.length_b   1.000
_cell.length_c   1.000
_cell.angle_alpha   90.00
_cell.angle_beta   90.00
_cell.angle_gamma   90.00
#
_symmetry.space_group_name_H-M   'P 1'
#
loop_
_entity.id
_entity.type
_entity.pdbx_description
1 polymer ?
#
loop_
_entity_poly.entity_id
_entity_poly.type
_entity_poly.pdbx_seq_one_letter_code
_entity_poly.pdbx_strand_id
1 'polypeptide(L)'
;HYFTKRCLGSMRNHAHDELIADYAGICEAFGAYDSSLFFKFCGIERPPEINPAGRINNYKGTPPLSDGAFGAMCEILRAAALNVEVFDKKHRKTFLRGDFTTAAIVCMASLAIDEMASPDGAAKLDKALDSKAFL
;
A
#
# COMPACT_ATOMS: atom_id res chain seq x y z
N HIS A 1 9.38 6.21 -2.64
CA HIS A 1 10.63 5.46 -2.90
C HIS A 1 11.91 6.07 -2.32
N TYR A 2 12.25 7.34 -2.57
CA TYR A 2 13.53 7.89 -2.04
C TYR A 2 13.59 7.89 -0.50
N PHE A 3 12.47 8.22 0.16
CA PHE A 3 12.34 8.12 1.62
C PHE A 3 12.62 6.69 2.12
N THR A 4 11.96 5.67 1.57
CA THR A 4 12.14 4.27 2.00
C THR A 4 13.59 3.81 1.78
N LYS A 5 14.23 4.18 0.66
CA LYS A 5 15.66 3.92 0.44
C LYS A 5 16.54 4.56 1.53
N ARG A 6 16.28 5.82 1.88
CA ARG A 6 17.12 6.58 2.82
C ARG A 6 16.93 6.14 4.28
N CYS A 7 15.70 5.88 4.69
CA CYS A 7 15.36 5.61 6.09
C CYS A 7 15.35 4.12 6.42
N LEU A 8 15.05 3.25 5.44
CA LEU A 8 14.90 1.81 5.65
C LEU A 8 15.96 0.99 4.89
N GLY A 9 16.87 1.66 4.17
CA GLY A 9 17.98 1.01 3.46
C GLY A 9 17.57 0.25 2.19
N SER A 10 16.29 0.26 1.82
CA SER A 10 15.78 -0.49 0.66
C SER A 10 14.69 0.28 -0.08
N MET A 11 14.72 0.17 -1.41
CA MET A 11 13.59 0.45 -2.29
C MET A 11 13.60 -0.61 -3.39
N ARG A 12 12.44 -1.15 -3.75
CA ARG A 12 12.28 -2.00 -4.93
C ARG A 12 11.24 -1.35 -5.85
N ASN A 13 11.19 -1.85 -7.08
CA ASN A 13 10.18 -1.44 -8.05
C ASN A 13 9.14 -2.57 -8.18
N HIS A 14 8.55 -2.97 -7.05
CA HIS A 14 7.50 -3.99 -6.99
C HIS A 14 6.19 -3.35 -6.51
N ALA A 15 5.06 -4.00 -6.78
CA ALA A 15 3.74 -3.42 -6.55
C ALA A 15 3.45 -3.03 -5.08
N HIS A 16 4.13 -3.64 -4.10
CA HIS A 16 4.08 -3.21 -2.69
C HIS A 16 4.69 -1.82 -2.48
N ASP A 17 5.84 -1.54 -3.10
CA ASP A 17 6.47 -0.23 -3.01
C ASP A 17 5.64 0.86 -3.69
N GLU A 18 4.87 0.51 -4.74
CA GLU A 18 3.90 1.42 -5.36
C GLU A 18 2.76 1.79 -4.42
N LEU A 19 2.24 0.82 -3.65
CA LEU A 19 1.20 1.10 -2.64
C LEU A 19 1.70 2.11 -1.61
N ILE A 20 2.95 1.98 -1.14
CA ILE A 20 3.57 2.93 -0.20
C ILE A 20 3.76 4.31 -0.86
N ALA A 21 4.23 4.35 -2.10
CA ALA A 21 4.47 5.59 -2.82
C ALA A 21 3.17 6.36 -3.11
N ASP A 22 2.16 5.67 -3.62
CA ASP A 22 0.85 6.25 -3.91
C ASP A 22 0.13 6.65 -2.62
N TYR A 23 0.26 5.89 -1.53
CA TYR A 23 -0.26 6.29 -0.22
C TYR A 23 0.25 7.69 0.15
N ALA A 24 1.56 7.92 0.08
CA ALA A 24 2.16 9.21 0.39
C ALA A 24 1.61 10.32 -0.53
N GLY A 25 1.58 10.08 -1.84
CA GLY A 25 1.11 11.06 -2.82
C GLY A 25 -0.38 11.40 -2.70
N ILE A 26 -1.23 10.40 -2.46
CA ILE A 26 -2.67 10.59 -2.26
C ILE A 26 -2.93 11.37 -0.98
N CYS A 27 -2.25 11.01 0.11
CA CYS A 27 -2.42 11.72 1.38
C CYS A 27 -1.96 13.18 1.30
N GLU A 28 -0.86 13.46 0.60
CA GLU A 28 -0.38 14.83 0.40
C GLU A 28 -1.37 15.65 -0.47
N ALA A 29 -1.94 15.05 -1.51
CA ALA A 29 -2.83 15.75 -2.43
C ALA A 29 -4.26 15.94 -1.89
N PHE A 30 -4.80 14.97 -1.15
CA PHE A 30 -6.21 14.93 -0.76
C PHE A 30 -6.42 14.96 0.76
N GLY A 31 -5.35 14.94 1.55
CA GLY A 31 -5.38 14.98 3.01
C GLY A 31 -5.70 13.65 3.69
N ALA A 32 -6.17 12.64 2.98
CA ALA A 32 -6.42 11.29 3.49
C ALA A 32 -6.26 10.25 2.37
N TYR A 33 -6.03 9.00 2.75
CA TYR A 33 -5.95 7.91 1.77
C TYR A 33 -7.34 7.47 1.31
N ASP A 34 -7.50 7.30 0.00
CA ASP A 34 -8.67 6.71 -0.66
C ASP A 34 -8.17 5.61 -1.59
N SER A 35 -8.50 4.35 -1.27
CA SER A 35 -8.02 3.20 -2.04
C SER A 35 -8.58 3.17 -3.46
N SER A 36 -9.70 3.83 -3.73
CA SER A 36 -10.26 3.93 -5.08
C SER A 36 -9.37 4.71 -6.04
N LEU A 37 -8.60 5.68 -5.53
CA LEU A 37 -7.59 6.40 -6.32
C LEU A 37 -6.41 5.49 -6.66
N PHE A 38 -5.92 4.73 -5.67
CA PHE A 38 -4.89 3.71 -5.91
C PHE A 38 -5.34 2.68 -6.96
N PHE A 39 -6.58 2.22 -6.90
CA PHE A 39 -7.10 1.27 -7.89
C PHE A 39 -7.07 1.86 -9.30
N LYS A 40 -7.48 3.12 -9.47
CA LYS A 40 -7.42 3.83 -10.76
C LYS A 40 -5.99 3.97 -11.27
N PHE A 41 -5.05 4.31 -10.40
CA PHE A 41 -3.63 4.47 -10.79
C PHE A 41 -3.00 3.13 -11.20
N CYS A 42 -3.35 2.04 -10.52
CA CYS A 42 -2.89 0.71 -10.90
C CYS A 42 -3.62 0.14 -12.13
N GLY A 43 -4.86 0.56 -12.38
CA GLY A 43 -5.74 -0.03 -13.41
C GLY A 43 -6.42 -1.31 -12.96
N ILE A 44 -6.79 -1.38 -11.68
CA ILE A 44 -7.42 -2.55 -11.02
C ILE A 44 -8.79 -2.21 -10.41
N GLU A 45 -9.49 -1.21 -10.95
CA GLU A 45 -10.72 -0.65 -10.40
C GLU A 45 -11.95 -1.56 -10.47
N ARG A 46 -12.03 -2.49 -11.44
CA ARG A 46 -13.20 -3.34 -11.70
C ARG A 46 -12.85 -4.83 -11.78
N PRO A 47 -12.50 -5.51 -10.68
CA PRO A 47 -12.15 -6.94 -10.73
C PRO A 47 -13.28 -7.79 -11.34
N PRO A 48 -12.96 -8.84 -12.12
CA PRO A 48 -11.60 -9.28 -12.50
C PRO A 48 -11.02 -8.53 -13.71
N GLU A 49 -11.70 -7.50 -14.22
CA GLU A 49 -11.21 -6.67 -15.34
C GLU A 49 -9.98 -5.86 -14.89
N ILE A 50 -8.87 -6.06 -15.61
CA ILE A 50 -7.64 -5.28 -15.44
C ILE A 50 -7.52 -4.37 -16.66
N ASN A 51 -7.33 -3.07 -16.41
CA ASN A 51 -7.09 -2.12 -17.49
C ASN A 51 -5.79 -2.51 -18.23
N PRO A 52 -5.82 -2.78 -19.54
CA PRO A 52 -4.62 -3.17 -20.30
C PRO A 52 -3.52 -2.09 -20.30
N ALA A 53 -3.89 -0.82 -20.14
CA ALA A 53 -2.96 0.31 -20.01
C ALA A 53 -2.60 0.62 -18.54
N GLY A 54 -3.15 -0.14 -17.58
CA GLY A 54 -2.90 0.04 -16.15
C GLY A 54 -1.45 -0.26 -15.77
N ARG A 55 -0.89 0.54 -14.85
CA ARG A 55 0.49 0.38 -14.33
C ARG A 55 0.74 -1.02 -13.78
N ILE A 56 -0.29 -1.72 -13.31
CA ILE A 56 -0.17 -3.07 -12.74
C ILE A 56 0.45 -4.09 -13.72
N ASN A 57 0.28 -3.89 -15.03
CA ASN A 57 0.86 -4.78 -16.05
C ASN A 57 2.39 -4.76 -16.07
N ASN A 58 3.03 -3.73 -15.54
CA ASN A 58 4.48 -3.61 -15.43
C ASN A 58 5.09 -4.62 -14.43
N TYR A 59 4.27 -5.19 -13.53
CA TYR A 59 4.73 -6.10 -12.48
C TYR A 59 4.49 -7.58 -12.80
N LYS A 60 4.21 -7.93 -14.06
CA LYS A 60 4.08 -9.33 -14.49
C LYS A 60 5.40 -10.11 -14.41
N GLY A 61 6.55 -9.42 -14.37
CA GLY A 61 7.87 -10.05 -14.29
C GLY A 61 8.36 -10.61 -15.63
N THR A 62 9.47 -11.35 -15.58
CA THR A 62 10.09 -11.99 -16.75
C THR A 62 10.68 -13.34 -16.33
N PRO A 63 10.10 -14.48 -16.75
CA PRO A 63 8.89 -14.61 -17.59
C PRO A 63 7.63 -14.04 -16.89
N PRO A 64 6.60 -13.66 -17.65
CA PRO A 64 5.38 -13.12 -17.07
C PRO A 64 4.67 -14.16 -16.19
N LEU A 65 4.07 -13.68 -15.10
CA LEU A 65 3.13 -14.46 -14.28
C LEU A 65 2.01 -15.03 -15.16
N SER A 66 1.53 -16.23 -14.81
CA SER A 66 0.30 -16.76 -15.38
C SER A 66 -0.88 -15.85 -15.03
N ASP A 67 -1.95 -15.88 -15.84
CA ASP A 67 -3.14 -15.05 -15.60
C ASP A 67 -3.73 -15.26 -14.21
N GLY A 68 -3.76 -16.51 -13.72
CA GLY A 68 -4.21 -16.83 -12.37
C GLY A 68 -3.32 -16.25 -11.27
N ALA A 69 -2.00 -16.32 -11.43
CA ALA A 69 -1.06 -15.75 -10.46
C ALA A 69 -1.10 -14.21 -10.49
N PHE A 70 -1.26 -13.62 -11.67
CA PHE A 70 -1.43 -12.17 -11.83
C PHE A 70 -2.75 -11.68 -11.21
N GLY A 71 -3.85 -12.41 -11.42
CA GLY A 71 -5.12 -12.14 -10.76
C GLY A 71 -5.00 -12.20 -9.23
N ALA A 72 -4.36 -13.23 -8.69
CA ALA A 72 -4.12 -13.35 -7.25
C ALA A 72 -3.27 -12.18 -6.71
N MET A 73 -2.23 -11.75 -7.43
CA MET A 73 -1.44 -10.58 -7.06
C MET A 73 -2.29 -9.30 -7.03
N CYS A 74 -3.19 -9.11 -8.00
CA CYS A 74 -4.10 -7.97 -8.02
C CYS A 74 -5.04 -7.97 -6.81
N GLU A 75 -5.60 -9.12 -6.45
CA GLU A 75 -6.47 -9.24 -5.27
C GLU A 75 -5.72 -8.97 -3.96
N ILE A 76 -4.49 -9.47 -3.83
CA ILE A 76 -3.63 -9.19 -2.67
C ILE A 76 -3.39 -7.68 -2.54
N LEU A 77 -3.03 -7.00 -3.63
CA LEU A 77 -2.81 -5.55 -3.61
C LEU A 77 -4.08 -4.77 -3.26
N ARG A 78 -5.23 -5.21 -3.77
CA ARG A 78 -6.53 -4.58 -3.46
C ARG A 78 -6.87 -4.72 -1.99
N ALA A 79 -6.76 -5.94 -1.44
CA ALA A 79 -7.02 -6.20 -0.04
C ALA A 79 -6.06 -5.39 0.87
N ALA A 80 -4.78 -5.32 0.52
CA ALA A 80 -3.82 -4.50 1.25
C ALA A 80 -4.19 -3.02 1.22
N ALA A 81 -4.55 -2.46 0.06
CA ALA A 81 -4.95 -1.06 -0.07
C ALA A 81 -6.22 -0.74 0.75
N LEU A 82 -7.20 -1.65 0.78
CA LEU A 82 -8.40 -1.49 1.62
C LEU A 82 -8.05 -1.47 3.11
N ASN A 83 -7.19 -2.38 3.56
CA ASN A 83 -6.73 -2.39 4.95
C ASN A 83 -5.93 -1.13 5.33
N VAL A 84 -5.11 -0.63 4.40
CA VAL A 84 -4.39 0.65 4.57
C VAL A 84 -5.37 1.81 4.71
N GLU A 85 -6.47 1.82 3.95
CA GLU A 85 -7.51 2.84 4.08
C GLU A 85 -8.23 2.79 5.43
N VAL A 86 -8.56 1.60 5.92
CA VAL A 86 -9.14 1.41 7.27
C VAL A 86 -8.19 1.94 8.34
N PHE A 87 -6.91 1.57 8.25
CA PHE A 87 -5.85 2.04 9.15
C PHE A 87 -5.69 3.57 9.10
N ASP A 88 -5.63 4.15 7.90
CA ASP A 88 -5.49 5.60 7.71
C ASP A 88 -6.64 6.38 8.35
N LYS A 89 -7.87 5.98 8.04
CA LYS A 89 -9.09 6.63 8.56
C LYS A 89 -9.19 6.55 10.08
N LYS A 90 -8.71 5.46 10.69
CA LYS A 90 -8.73 5.26 12.14
C LYS A 90 -7.79 6.22 12.87
N HIS A 91 -6.59 6.44 12.37
CA HIS A 91 -5.53 7.13 13.13
C HIS A 91 -5.23 8.55 12.65
N ARG A 92 -5.42 8.87 11.37
CA ARG A 92 -4.97 10.14 10.80
C ARG A 92 -5.48 11.38 11.54
N LYS A 93 -6.74 11.34 12.00
CA LYS A 93 -7.36 12.47 12.71
C LYS A 93 -7.01 12.54 14.19
N THR A 94 -6.55 11.44 14.77
CA THR A 94 -6.30 11.28 16.21
C THR A 94 -4.81 11.19 16.53
N PHE A 95 -3.95 11.19 15.52
CA PHE A 95 -2.50 11.17 15.67
C PHE A 95 -2.01 12.55 16.16
N LEU A 96 -1.47 12.60 17.38
CA LEU A 96 -1.20 13.86 18.09
C LEU A 96 0.25 14.35 17.98
N ARG A 97 1.19 13.53 17.51
CA ARG A 97 2.62 13.87 17.50
C ARG A 97 3.31 13.42 16.22
N GLY A 98 3.87 14.37 15.48
CA GLY A 98 4.62 14.11 14.25
C GLY A 98 3.74 14.01 13.00
N ASP A 99 4.35 13.58 11.89
CA ASP A 99 3.68 13.38 10.61
C ASP A 99 3.13 11.95 10.51
N PHE A 100 1.80 11.82 10.51
CA PHE A 100 1.15 10.50 10.45
C PHE A 100 1.46 9.76 9.15
N THR A 101 1.56 10.47 8.03
CA THR A 101 1.87 9.85 6.72
C THR A 101 3.23 9.13 6.78
N THR A 102 4.23 9.76 7.41
CA THR A 102 5.56 9.15 7.65
C THR A 102 5.46 7.93 8.55
N ALA A 103 4.73 8.02 9.67
CA ALA A 103 4.53 6.88 10.57
C ALA A 103 3.86 5.70 9.85
N ALA A 104 2.83 5.97 9.06
CA ALA A 104 2.12 4.98 8.26
C ALA A 104 3.02 4.34 7.21
N ILE A 105 3.85 5.11 6.49
CA ILE A 105 4.85 4.58 5.55
C ILE A 105 5.78 3.58 6.25
N VAL A 106 6.25 3.91 7.46
CA VAL A 106 7.12 3.00 8.24
C VAL A 106 6.39 1.73 8.66
N CYS A 107 5.11 1.82 9.02
CA CYS A 107 4.28 0.65 9.34
C CYS A 107 4.08 -0.24 8.11
N MET A 108 3.66 0.33 6.99
CA MET A 108 3.45 -0.38 5.72
C MET A 108 4.72 -1.04 5.18
N ALA A 109 5.88 -0.39 5.36
CA ALA A 109 7.16 -0.94 4.94
C ALA A 109 7.69 -2.04 5.90
N SER A 110 7.10 -2.19 7.08
CA SER A 110 7.49 -3.20 8.07
C SER A 110 6.73 -4.51 7.98
N LEU A 111 5.67 -4.56 7.16
CA LEU A 111 4.85 -5.73 6.92
C LEU A 111 5.06 -6.24 5.50
N ALA A 112 4.97 -7.56 5.31
CA ALA A 112 4.85 -8.13 3.98
C ALA A 112 3.47 -7.79 3.38
N ILE A 113 3.38 -7.77 2.05
CA ILE A 113 2.14 -7.38 1.35
C ILE A 113 0.97 -8.33 1.65
N ASP A 114 1.24 -9.62 1.82
CA ASP A 114 0.26 -10.64 2.20
C ASP A 114 -0.19 -10.49 3.66
N GLU A 115 0.67 -10.01 4.55
CA GLU A 115 0.28 -9.61 5.90
C GLU A 115 -0.64 -8.39 5.90
N MET A 116 -0.39 -7.41 5.05
CA MET A 116 -1.29 -6.26 4.89
C MET A 116 -2.59 -6.64 4.20
N ALA A 117 -2.58 -7.65 3.32
CA ALA A 117 -3.76 -8.14 2.61
C ALA A 117 -4.64 -9.09 3.42
N SER A 118 -4.16 -9.58 4.58
CA SER A 118 -4.94 -10.54 5.37
C SER A 118 -6.21 -9.91 5.97
N PRO A 119 -7.20 -10.71 6.38
CA PRO A 119 -8.45 -10.18 6.96
C PRO A 119 -8.24 -9.28 8.18
N ASP A 120 -7.14 -9.47 8.91
CA ASP A 120 -6.69 -8.69 10.06
C ASP A 120 -5.59 -7.66 9.72
N GLY A 121 -5.36 -7.37 8.42
CA GLY A 121 -4.26 -6.53 7.96
C GLY A 121 -4.25 -5.12 8.57
N ALA A 122 -5.42 -4.49 8.73
CA ALA A 122 -5.52 -3.21 9.42
C ALA A 122 -5.10 -3.31 10.90
N ALA A 123 -5.45 -4.41 11.59
CA ALA A 123 -5.03 -4.64 12.97
C ALA A 123 -3.53 -4.94 13.08
N LYS A 124 -2.92 -5.56 12.06
CA LYS A 124 -1.46 -5.71 11.99
C LYS A 124 -0.77 -4.38 11.79
N LEU A 125 -1.32 -3.47 10.99
CA LEU A 125 -0.84 -2.09 10.86
C LEU A 125 -0.98 -1.32 12.18
N ASP A 126 -2.09 -1.50 12.91
CA ASP A 126 -2.25 -0.95 14.27
C ASP A 126 -1.14 -1.43 15.20
N LYS A 127 -0.90 -2.74 15.24
CA LYS A 127 0.16 -3.32 16.06
C LYS A 127 1.55 -2.84 15.64
N ALA A 128 1.78 -2.66 14.34
CA ALA A 128 3.02 -2.09 13.83
C ALA A 128 3.20 -0.66 14.37
N LEU A 129 2.16 0.17 14.32
CA LEU A 129 2.17 1.53 14.87
C LEU A 129 2.47 1.54 16.38
N ASP A 130 1.85 0.65 17.15
CA ASP A 130 2.08 0.55 18.60
C ASP A 130 3.51 0.09 18.94
N SER A 131 4.05 -0.85 18.15
CA SER A 131 5.40 -1.42 18.36
C SER A 131 6.51 -0.48 17.89
N LYS A 132 6.24 0.34 16.88
CA LYS A 132 7.11 1.37 16.34
C LYS A 132 6.82 2.63 17.14
N ALA A 133 7.27 2.65 18.40
CA ALA A 133 7.10 3.77 19.32
C ALA A 133 7.90 5.02 18.89
N PHE A 134 7.97 5.37 17.60
CA PHE A 134 8.75 6.49 17.06
C PHE A 134 8.14 6.92 15.71
N LEU A 135 7.84 8.19 15.47
CA LEU A 135 8.47 9.42 15.99
C LEU A 135 8.17 9.79 17.46
#